data_AF-A0A963KJP3-F1
#
_entry.id   AF-A0A963KJP3-F1
#
_cell.length_a   1.000
_cell.length_b   1.000
_cell.length_c   1.000
_cell.angle_alpha   90.00
_cell.angle_beta   90.00
_cell.angle_gamma   90.00
#
_symmetry.space_group_name_H-M   'P 1'
#
loop_
_entity.id
_entity.type
_entity.pdbx_description
1 polymer ?
#
loop_
_entity_poly.entity_id
_entity_poly.type
_entity_poly.pdbx_seq_one_letter_code
_entity_poly.pdbx_strand_id
1 'polypeptide(L)'
;YEDILGLPLYHIIQSDHVPSTGEYCPYTHFFFRLHDGSFIAFFDLGDDEAALPSPNTPAWVNHVAFRVASVSDLEAMRARLQAHGVEVLGVTDHHVFKSIYFFDPNGVRLELSADVASAEQMERESHEARARLDAWTARKAQWRQDRAQGLAAGALKPQQNDRPEVAARAVSPQTS
;
A
#
# COMPACT_ATOMS: atom_id res chain seq x y z
N TYR A 1 -0.05 1.49 16.05
CA TYR A 1 -0.43 2.75 15.37
C TYR A 1 -0.14 3.96 16.25
N GLU A 2 -0.54 3.97 17.52
CA GLU A 2 -0.28 5.08 18.44
C GLU A 2 1.20 5.23 18.84
N ASP A 3 1.82 4.20 19.41
CA ASP A 3 3.16 4.33 20.01
C ASP A 3 4.29 4.58 19.02
N ILE A 4 4.24 3.97 17.84
CA ILE A 4 5.32 4.06 16.84
C ILE A 4 5.00 5.11 15.78
N LEU A 5 3.82 5.02 15.15
CA LEU A 5 3.43 5.95 14.09
C LEU A 5 2.93 7.30 14.63
N GLY A 6 2.64 7.39 15.93
CA GLY A 6 2.17 8.63 16.56
C GLY A 6 0.73 8.99 16.20
N LEU A 7 -0.06 8.04 15.70
CA LEU A 7 -1.45 8.29 15.32
C LEU A 7 -2.34 8.12 16.56
N PRO A 8 -2.95 9.20 17.09
CA PRO A 8 -3.70 9.12 18.34
C PRO A 8 -4.95 8.25 18.16
N LEU A 9 -5.22 7.38 19.15
CA LEU A 9 -6.53 6.75 19.27
C LEU A 9 -7.57 7.85 19.54
N TYR A 10 -8.59 7.93 18.68
CA TYR A 10 -9.53 9.05 18.69
C TYR A 10 -10.94 8.64 19.10
N HIS A 11 -11.39 7.47 18.67
CA HIS A 11 -12.74 7.00 18.96
C HIS A 11 -12.79 5.48 19.05
N ILE A 12 -13.82 4.97 19.73
CA ILE A 12 -14.11 3.56 19.91
C ILE A 12 -15.62 3.34 19.92
N ILE A 13 -16.06 2.27 19.26
CA ILE A 13 -17.44 1.80 19.22
C ILE A 13 -17.42 0.33 19.59
N GLN A 14 -18.33 -0.09 20.47
CA GLN A 14 -18.49 -1.48 20.86
C GLN A 14 -19.93 -1.89 20.63
N SER A 15 -20.11 -3.04 20.00
CA SER A 15 -21.42 -3.60 19.69
C SER A 15 -21.31 -5.13 19.65
N ASP A 16 -22.40 -5.80 19.97
CA ASP A 16 -22.56 -7.24 19.82
C ASP A 16 -23.31 -7.62 18.53
N HIS A 17 -23.80 -6.62 17.79
CA HIS A 17 -24.51 -6.80 16.52
C HIS A 17 -23.97 -5.87 15.43
N VAL A 18 -23.95 -6.37 14.19
CA VAL A 18 -23.62 -5.61 12.99
C VAL A 18 -24.79 -4.67 12.65
N PRO A 19 -24.61 -3.33 12.61
CA PRO A 19 -25.73 -2.39 12.45
C PRO A 19 -26.51 -2.54 11.13
N SER A 20 -25.85 -2.98 10.07
CA SER A 20 -26.46 -3.10 8.73
C SER A 20 -27.21 -4.41 8.51
N THR A 21 -26.80 -5.50 9.16
CA THR A 21 -27.38 -6.85 8.95
C THR A 21 -28.15 -7.38 10.15
N GLY A 22 -27.89 -6.84 11.36
CA GLY A 22 -28.40 -7.37 12.62
C GLY A 22 -27.76 -8.69 13.05
N GLU A 23 -26.72 -9.15 12.36
CA GLU A 23 -25.99 -10.37 12.70
C GLU A 23 -25.28 -10.20 14.04
N TYR A 24 -25.36 -11.24 14.89
CA TYR A 24 -24.58 -11.30 16.14
C TYR A 24 -23.11 -11.52 15.79
N CYS A 25 -22.31 -10.49 16.04
CA CYS A 25 -20.87 -10.49 15.86
C CYS A 25 -20.34 -9.44 16.84
N PRO A 26 -19.87 -9.86 18.03
CA PRO A 26 -19.19 -8.97 18.96
C PRO A 26 -17.95 -8.37 18.34
N TYR A 27 -17.82 -7.05 18.46
CA TYR A 27 -16.62 -6.36 18.03
C TYR A 27 -16.33 -5.11 18.84
N THR A 28 -15.05 -4.75 18.86
CA THR A 28 -14.57 -3.41 19.19
C THR A 28 -14.03 -2.77 17.92
N HIS A 29 -14.61 -1.64 17.54
CA HIS A 29 -14.19 -0.84 16.37
C HIS A 29 -13.50 0.41 16.87
N PHE A 30 -12.23 0.59 16.52
CA PHE A 30 -11.40 1.68 17.02
C PHE A 30 -10.73 2.45 15.89
N PHE A 31 -10.57 3.76 16.11
CA PHE A 31 -10.21 4.72 15.07
C PHE A 31 -8.95 5.49 15.48
N PHE A 32 -7.92 5.45 14.64
CA PHE A 32 -6.74 6.30 14.77
C PHE A 32 -6.86 7.50 13.83
N ARG A 33 -6.64 8.71 14.34
CA ARG A 33 -6.74 9.93 13.53
C ARG A 33 -5.44 10.18 12.75
N LEU A 34 -5.56 10.42 11.45
CA LEU A 34 -4.47 10.86 10.58
C LEU A 34 -4.27 12.38 10.69
N HIS A 35 -3.13 12.88 10.20
CA HIS A 35 -2.77 14.29 10.33
C HIS A 35 -3.72 15.25 9.60
N ASP A 36 -4.34 14.80 8.52
CA ASP A 36 -5.33 15.56 7.73
C ASP A 36 -6.75 15.53 8.34
N GLY A 37 -6.91 14.89 9.51
CA GLY A 37 -8.19 14.75 10.20
C GLY A 37 -9.03 13.56 9.74
N SER A 38 -8.59 12.81 8.73
CA SER A 38 -9.20 11.53 8.37
C SER A 38 -8.84 10.44 9.40
N PHE A 39 -9.38 9.22 9.22
CA PHE A 39 -9.19 8.11 10.14
C PHE A 39 -8.81 6.84 9.41
N ILE A 40 -7.96 6.03 10.04
CA ILE A 40 -7.89 4.59 9.77
C ILE A 40 -8.51 3.85 10.94
N ALA A 41 -9.29 2.81 10.66
CA ALA A 41 -10.04 2.09 11.67
C ALA A 41 -9.85 0.58 11.52
N PHE A 42 -9.98 -0.13 12.64
CA PHE A 42 -9.83 -1.58 12.73
C PHE A 42 -10.93 -2.16 13.61
N PHE A 43 -11.27 -3.41 13.32
CA PHE A 43 -12.15 -4.22 14.14
C PHE A 43 -11.32 -5.27 14.87
N ASP A 44 -11.58 -5.42 16.16
CA ASP A 44 -11.23 -6.59 16.95
C ASP A 44 -12.53 -7.37 17.17
N LEU A 45 -12.58 -8.63 16.73
CA LEU A 45 -13.77 -9.49 16.80
C LEU A 45 -13.85 -10.28 18.12
N GLY A 46 -12.86 -10.14 19.00
CA GLY A 46 -12.83 -10.77 20.32
C GLY A 46 -12.73 -12.31 20.30
N ASP A 47 -12.44 -12.90 19.15
CA ASP A 47 -12.31 -14.35 18.92
C ASP A 47 -10.84 -14.84 18.95
N ASP A 48 -9.88 -13.92 19.04
CA ASP A 48 -8.43 -14.18 19.02
C ASP A 48 -7.97 -14.86 17.71
N GLU A 49 -8.74 -14.71 16.63
CA GLU A 49 -8.37 -15.21 15.31
C GLU A 49 -7.69 -14.13 14.46
N ALA A 50 -6.44 -14.40 14.05
CA ALA A 50 -5.71 -13.50 13.17
C ALA A 50 -6.26 -13.55 11.73
N ALA A 51 -6.46 -12.38 11.13
CA ALA A 51 -6.85 -12.29 9.73
C ALA A 51 -5.78 -12.91 8.81
N LEU A 52 -6.20 -13.81 7.91
CA LEU A 52 -5.29 -14.39 6.92
C LEU A 52 -5.16 -13.47 5.70
N PRO A 53 -3.94 -13.32 5.14
CA PRO A 53 -3.77 -12.60 3.89
C PRO A 53 -4.50 -13.33 2.75
N SER A 54 -4.90 -12.58 1.73
CA SER A 54 -5.56 -13.16 0.57
C SER A 54 -4.65 -14.21 -0.10
N PRO A 55 -5.10 -15.48 -0.25
CA PRO A 55 -4.22 -16.59 -0.63
C PRO A 55 -3.72 -16.51 -2.08
N ASN A 56 -4.32 -15.67 -2.92
CA ASN A 56 -3.95 -15.49 -4.32
C ASN A 56 -3.19 -14.17 -4.58
N THR A 57 -2.89 -13.41 -3.53
CA THR A 57 -2.30 -12.07 -3.64
C THR A 57 -0.97 -12.04 -2.90
N PRO A 58 0.16 -11.74 -3.59
CA PRO A 58 1.44 -11.59 -2.91
C PRO A 58 1.36 -10.54 -1.80
N ALA A 59 2.01 -10.80 -0.66
CA ALA A 59 1.95 -9.95 0.54
C ALA A 59 2.32 -8.47 0.29
N TRP A 60 3.10 -8.20 -0.76
CA TRP A 60 3.52 -6.86 -1.11
C TRP A 60 2.45 -6.02 -1.85
N VAL A 61 1.40 -6.65 -2.40
CA VAL A 61 0.46 -5.99 -3.32
C VAL A 61 -0.53 -5.08 -2.60
N ASN A 62 -1.26 -5.59 -1.62
CA ASN A 62 -2.24 -4.79 -0.88
C ASN A 62 -1.49 -3.96 0.15
N HIS A 63 -1.55 -2.64 0.03
CA HIS A 63 -0.92 -1.72 0.97
C HIS A 63 -1.71 -0.41 1.08
N VAL A 64 -1.52 0.27 2.21
CA VAL A 64 -2.05 1.61 2.47
C VAL A 64 -0.87 2.57 2.63
N ALA A 65 -0.87 3.64 1.85
CA ALA A 65 0.17 4.66 1.89
C ALA A 65 -0.27 5.87 2.72
N PHE A 66 0.59 6.31 3.65
CA PHE A 66 0.43 7.56 4.39
C PHE A 66 1.56 8.52 4.03
N ARG A 67 1.21 9.76 3.72
CA ARG A 67 2.17 10.80 3.39
C ARG A 67 2.81 11.38 4.66
N VAL A 68 4.13 11.52 4.67
CA VAL A 68 4.90 12.30 5.64
C VAL A 68 5.33 13.63 5.01
N ALA A 69 5.75 14.59 5.84
CA ALA A 69 6.02 15.95 5.37
C ALA A 69 7.31 16.08 4.54
N SER A 70 8.31 15.24 4.78
CA SER A 70 9.60 15.30 4.10
C SER A 70 10.32 13.96 4.04
N VAL A 71 11.35 13.86 3.19
CA VAL A 71 12.26 12.71 3.14
C VAL A 71 13.03 12.56 4.47
N SER A 72 13.30 13.65 5.17
CA SER A 72 13.92 13.59 6.50
C SER A 72 12.99 12.93 7.53
N ASP A 73 11.69 13.25 7.49
CA ASP A 73 10.71 12.62 8.38
C ASP A 73 10.52 11.14 8.04
N LEU A 74 10.62 10.79 6.76
CA LEU A 74 10.58 9.41 6.28
C LEU A 74 11.73 8.59 6.87
N GLU A 75 12.97 9.10 6.80
CA GLU A 75 14.15 8.45 7.35
C GLU A 75 14.11 8.39 8.89
N ALA A 76 13.62 9.44 9.54
CA ALA A 76 13.43 9.45 10.99
C ALA A 76 12.42 8.38 11.44
N MET A 77 11.30 8.24 10.71
CA MET A 77 10.32 7.20 11.00
C MET A 77 10.85 5.80 10.70
N ARG A 78 11.62 5.62 9.62
CA ARG A 78 12.35 4.37 9.33
C ARG A 78 13.23 3.96 10.49
N ALA A 79 14.06 4.89 11.01
CA ALA A 79 14.92 4.63 12.15
C ALA A 79 14.12 4.28 13.41
N ARG A 80 13.02 5.00 13.67
CA ARG A 80 12.13 4.72 14.80
C ARG A 80 11.51 3.31 14.71
N LEU A 81 10.99 2.92 13.55
CA LEU A 81 10.44 1.59 13.29
C LEU A 81 11.47 0.50 13.57
N GLN A 82 12.67 0.64 13.01
CA GLN A 82 13.77 -0.31 13.18
C GLN A 82 14.22 -0.42 14.66
N ALA A 83 14.25 0.69 15.39
CA ALA A 83 14.55 0.69 16.82
C ALA A 83 13.52 -0.07 17.66
N HIS A 84 12.29 -0.25 17.15
CA HIS A 84 11.24 -1.06 17.78
C HIS A 84 11.17 -2.48 17.19
N GLY A 85 12.18 -2.91 16.45
CA GLY A 85 12.25 -4.27 15.89
C GLY A 85 11.37 -4.50 14.66
N VAL A 86 10.81 -3.45 14.06
CA VAL A 86 10.02 -3.57 12.83
C VAL A 86 10.96 -3.63 11.63
N GLU A 87 10.81 -4.67 10.80
CA GLU A 87 11.51 -4.77 9.53
C GLU A 87 10.98 -3.73 8.53
N VAL A 88 11.90 -2.98 7.91
CA VAL A 88 11.55 -1.90 6.98
C VAL A 88 12.31 -2.07 5.67
N LEU A 89 11.57 -2.14 4.56
CA LEU A 89 12.09 -2.12 3.20
C LEU A 89 12.17 -0.68 2.68
N GLY A 90 13.27 -0.36 2.00
CA GLY A 90 13.53 0.96 1.43
C GLY A 90 14.64 1.72 2.17
N VAL A 91 14.87 3.00 1.86
CA VAL A 91 14.03 3.87 1.02
C VAL A 91 14.01 3.48 -0.47
N THR A 92 12.82 3.37 -1.04
CA THR A 92 12.57 3.12 -2.47
C THR A 92 12.31 4.44 -3.17
N ASP A 93 12.93 4.65 -4.34
CA ASP A 93 12.73 5.84 -5.17
C ASP A 93 11.71 5.54 -6.29
N HIS A 94 10.68 6.38 -6.40
CA HIS A 94 9.65 6.32 -7.45
C HIS A 94 9.69 7.55 -8.36
N HIS A 95 10.82 8.27 -8.38
CA HIS A 95 11.08 9.51 -9.12
C HIS A 95 10.29 10.74 -8.64
N VAL A 96 9.01 10.57 -8.30
CA VAL A 96 8.12 11.65 -7.84
C VAL A 96 7.90 11.65 -6.32
N PHE A 97 8.14 10.52 -5.66
CA PHE A 97 8.17 10.38 -4.21
C PHE A 97 9.16 9.29 -3.82
N LYS A 98 9.58 9.32 -2.56
CA LYS A 98 10.37 8.27 -1.92
C LYS A 98 9.51 7.59 -0.86
N SER A 99 9.67 6.28 -0.68
CA SER A 99 8.88 5.55 0.32
C SER A 99 9.61 4.44 1.03
N ILE A 100 9.09 4.09 2.21
CA ILE A 100 9.46 2.90 2.98
C ILE A 100 8.23 2.02 3.15
N TYR A 101 8.46 0.72 3.28
CA TYR A 101 7.41 -0.27 3.46
C TYR A 101 7.70 -1.16 4.66
N PHE A 102 6.65 -1.48 5.42
CA PHE A 102 6.72 -2.41 6.55
C PHE A 102 5.35 -3.05 6.74
N PHE A 103 5.28 -4.07 7.59
CA PHE A 103 4.02 -4.72 7.96
C PHE A 103 3.63 -4.31 9.37
N ASP A 104 2.33 -4.11 9.59
CA ASP A 104 1.79 -4.02 10.94
C ASP A 104 1.65 -5.42 11.57
N PRO A 105 1.30 -5.52 12.87
CA PRO A 105 1.16 -6.81 13.56
C PRO A 105 0.12 -7.76 12.95
N ASN A 106 -0.83 -7.26 12.15
CA ASN A 106 -1.87 -8.04 11.48
C ASN A 106 -1.48 -8.42 10.04
N GLY A 107 -0.25 -8.14 9.63
CA GLY A 107 0.23 -8.43 8.27
C GLY A 107 -0.32 -7.46 7.21
N VAL A 108 -0.88 -6.32 7.61
CA VAL A 108 -1.26 -5.25 6.67
C VAL A 108 0.02 -4.51 6.27
N ARG A 109 0.29 -4.45 4.97
CA ARG A 109 1.43 -3.68 4.48
C ARG A 109 1.14 -2.20 4.51
N LEU A 110 2.01 -1.45 5.15
CA LEU A 110 1.96 0.00 5.18
C LEU A 110 3.09 0.58 4.35
N GLU A 111 2.80 1.70 3.71
CA GLU A 111 3.76 2.56 3.03
C GLU A 111 3.77 3.92 3.73
N LEU A 112 4.95 4.45 4.01
CA LEU A 112 5.11 5.88 4.26
C LEU A 112 5.79 6.50 3.05
N SER A 113 5.25 7.61 2.55
CA SER A 113 5.77 8.29 1.36
C SER A 113 6.06 9.76 1.62
N ALA A 114 7.14 10.25 1.02
CA ALA A 114 7.51 11.65 1.00
C ALA A 114 7.64 12.12 -0.45
N ASP A 115 6.84 13.12 -0.83
CA ASP A 115 6.89 13.69 -2.18
C ASP A 115 8.24 14.40 -2.40
N VAL A 116 8.81 14.21 -3.59
CA VAL A 116 10.01 14.94 -4.06
C VAL A 116 9.71 15.78 -5.31
N ALA A 117 8.64 15.45 -6.03
CA ALA A 117 8.10 16.27 -7.10
C ALA A 117 7.39 17.52 -6.56
N SER A 118 7.32 18.57 -7.39
CA SER A 118 6.51 19.73 -7.06
C SER A 118 5.01 19.43 -7.22
N ALA A 119 4.16 20.18 -6.52
CA ALA A 119 2.71 20.10 -6.69
C ALA A 119 2.29 20.29 -8.17
N GLU A 120 2.95 21.19 -8.89
CA GLU A 120 2.69 21.42 -10.32
C GLU A 120 3.06 20.18 -11.17
N GLN A 121 4.16 19.51 -10.86
CA GLN A 121 4.51 18.26 -11.54
C GLN A 121 3.48 17.16 -11.27
N MET A 122 3.11 16.96 -10.00
CA MET A 122 2.10 15.98 -9.62
C MET A 122 0.75 16.26 -10.30
N GLU A 123 0.33 17.52 -10.37
CA GLU A 123 -0.89 17.95 -11.06
C GLU A 123 -0.84 17.61 -12.56
N ARG A 124 0.28 17.91 -13.23
CA ARG A 124 0.45 17.57 -14.65
C ARG A 124 0.38 16.05 -14.89
N GLU A 125 1.04 15.25 -14.06
CA GLU A 125 0.99 13.79 -14.17
C GLU A 125 -0.41 13.23 -13.90
N SER A 126 -1.19 13.89 -13.03
CA SER A 126 -2.58 13.49 -12.75
C SER A 126 -3.49 13.58 -13.99
N HIS A 127 -3.25 14.55 -14.88
CA HIS A 127 -4.04 14.74 -16.09
C HIS A 127 -3.89 13.58 -17.09
N GLU A 128 -2.75 12.89 -17.09
CA GLU A 128 -2.48 11.77 -17.98
C GLU A 128 -2.89 10.41 -17.38
N ALA A 129 -3.02 10.33 -16.05
CA ALA A 129 -3.24 9.08 -15.31
C ALA A 129 -4.49 8.31 -15.81
N ARG A 130 -5.60 9.01 -16.08
CA ARG A 130 -6.83 8.39 -16.60
C ARG A 130 -6.59 7.76 -17.97
N ALA A 131 -5.99 8.50 -18.90
CA ALA A 131 -5.73 8.02 -20.25
C ALA A 131 -4.81 6.79 -20.24
N ARG A 132 -3.79 6.77 -19.37
CA ARG A 132 -2.89 5.62 -19.18
C ARG A 132 -3.62 4.39 -18.65
N LEU A 133 -4.54 4.57 -17.69
CA LEU A 133 -5.36 3.47 -17.15
C LEU A 133 -6.37 2.93 -18.19
N ASP A 134 -6.96 3.80 -18.99
CA ASP A 134 -7.89 3.40 -20.05
C ASP A 134 -7.15 2.60 -21.13
N ALA A 135 -5.95 3.02 -21.53
CA ALA A 135 -5.09 2.28 -22.45
C ALA A 135 -4.71 0.89 -21.90
N TRP A 136 -4.36 0.80 -20.61
CA TRP A 136 -4.12 -0.49 -19.95
C TRP A 136 -5.37 -1.38 -19.96
N THR A 137 -6.53 -0.80 -19.67
CA THR A 137 -7.81 -1.54 -19.62
C THR A 137 -8.20 -2.10 -20.98
N ALA A 138 -8.11 -1.29 -22.04
CA ALA A 138 -8.35 -1.72 -23.41
C ALA A 138 -7.39 -2.83 -23.84
N ARG A 139 -6.08 -2.66 -23.55
CA ARG A 139 -5.07 -3.68 -23.83
C ARG A 139 -5.32 -4.98 -23.06
N LYS A 140 -5.76 -4.89 -21.80
CA LYS A 140 -6.12 -6.07 -20.99
C LYS A 140 -7.35 -6.77 -21.54
N ALA A 141 -8.32 -6.05 -22.09
CA ALA A 141 -9.46 -6.64 -22.80
C ALA A 141 -9.00 -7.41 -24.04
N GLN A 142 -8.14 -6.81 -24.88
CA GLN A 142 -7.58 -7.48 -26.05
C GLN A 142 -6.77 -8.73 -25.65
N TRP A 143 -5.87 -8.61 -24.68
CA TRP A 143 -5.06 -9.73 -24.19
C TRP A 143 -5.91 -10.91 -23.69
N ARG A 144 -7.08 -10.65 -23.09
CA ARG A 144 -8.02 -11.72 -22.69
C ARG A 144 -8.62 -12.43 -23.91
N GLN A 145 -8.97 -11.70 -24.97
CA GLN A 145 -9.47 -12.27 -26.22
C GLN A 145 -8.39 -13.13 -26.90
N ASP A 146 -7.17 -12.60 -27.02
CA ASP A 146 -6.03 -13.31 -27.61
C ASP A 146 -5.71 -14.59 -26.82
N ARG A 147 -5.72 -14.52 -25.49
CA ARG A 147 -5.50 -15.69 -24.63
C ARG A 147 -6.59 -16.75 -24.78
N ALA A 148 -7.86 -16.35 -24.91
CA ALA A 148 -8.96 -17.28 -25.15
C ALA A 148 -8.82 -18.02 -26.50
N GLN A 149 -8.14 -17.41 -27.47
CA GLN A 149 -7.84 -17.99 -28.78
C GLN A 149 -6.48 -18.73 -28.81
N GLY A 150 -5.74 -18.77 -27.70
CA GLY A 150 -4.41 -19.38 -27.64
C GLY A 150 -3.29 -18.54 -28.28
N LEU A 151 -3.56 -17.29 -28.64
CA LEU A 151 -2.61 -16.37 -29.29
C LEU A 151 -1.70 -15.62 -28.31
N ALA A 152 -2.06 -15.61 -27.01
CA ALA A 152 -1.26 -15.00 -25.96
C ALA A 152 -1.05 -15.95 -24.78
N ALA A 153 0.18 -15.97 -24.25
CA ALA A 153 0.58 -16.75 -23.07
C ALA A 153 1.19 -15.84 -22.00
N GLY A 154 1.19 -16.32 -20.75
CA GLY A 154 1.78 -15.60 -19.62
C GLY A 154 0.95 -14.39 -19.17
N ALA A 155 1.52 -13.58 -18.28
CA ALA A 155 0.89 -12.36 -17.75
C ALA A 155 1.07 -11.18 -18.72
N LEU A 156 0.06 -10.30 -18.76
CA LEU A 156 0.13 -9.06 -19.53
C LEU A 156 1.21 -8.14 -18.96
N LYS A 157 2.13 -7.69 -19.82
CA LYS A 157 3.15 -6.70 -19.48
C LYS A 157 2.67 -5.28 -19.82
N PRO A 158 3.10 -4.26 -19.06
CA PRO A 158 2.85 -2.87 -19.43
C PRO A 158 3.50 -2.54 -20.78
N GLN A 159 2.98 -1.51 -21.47
CA GLN A 159 3.53 -1.04 -22.74
C GLN A 159 4.90 -0.38 -22.57
N GLN A 160 5.03 0.41 -21.51
CA GLN A 160 6.25 1.06 -21.09
C GLN A 160 6.56 0.61 -19.66
N ASN A 161 7.83 0.31 -19.39
CA ASN A 161 8.29 0.14 -18.02
C ASN A 161 8.74 1.51 -17.52
N ASP A 162 8.04 2.06 -16.54
CA ASP A 162 8.36 3.36 -15.94
C ASP A 162 9.64 3.31 -15.09
N ARG A 163 10.12 2.10 -14.76
CA ARG A 163 11.31 1.84 -13.96
C ARG A 163 12.25 0.82 -14.62
N PRO A 164 12.85 1.16 -15.77
CA PRO A 164 13.76 0.26 -16.48
C PRO A 164 15.02 -0.09 -15.67
N GLU A 165 15.46 0.81 -14.78
CA GLU A 165 16.63 0.63 -13.90
C GLU A 165 16.45 -0.53 -12.91
N VAL A 166 15.23 -0.79 -12.44
CA VAL A 166 14.94 -1.92 -11.55
C VAL A 166 15.07 -3.25 -12.30
N ALA A 167 14.63 -3.30 -13.55
CA ALA A 167 14.74 -4.50 -14.38
C ALA A 167 16.21 -4.86 -14.67
N ALA A 168 17.09 -3.86 -14.83
CA ALA A 168 18.52 -4.08 -15.06
C ALA A 168 19.24 -4.70 -13.84
N ARG A 169 18.82 -4.35 -12.62
CA ARG A 169 19.39 -4.92 -11.38
C ARG A 169 19.09 -6.40 -11.20
N ALA A 170 17.97 -6.89 -11.73
CA ALA A 170 17.61 -8.31 -11.68
C ALA A 170 18.49 -9.21 -12.57
N VAL A 171 19.24 -8.62 -13.52
CA VAL A 171 20.09 -9.35 -14.48
C VAL A 171 21.57 -9.36 -14.06
N SER A 172 21.96 -8.52 -13.09
CA SER A 172 23.32 -8.54 -12.53
C SER A 172 23.40 -9.59 -11.44
N PRO A 173 24.18 -10.68 -11.59
CA PRO A 173 24.42 -11.58 -10.48
C PRO A 173 25.13 -10.77 -9.39
N GLN A 174 24.63 -10.84 -8.16
CA GLN A 174 25.37 -10.33 -7.01
C GLN A 174 26.73 -11.05 -6.99
N THR A 175 27.78 -10.33 -7.39
CA THR A 175 29.15 -10.77 -7.20
C THR A 175 29.46 -10.63 -5.72
N SER A 176 29.46 -11.80 -5.07
CA SER A 176 30.18 -12.22 -3.85
C SER A 176 30.36 -11.22 -2.72
#